data_AF-A0A2J4XWE1-F1
#
_entry.id   AF-A0A2J4XWE1-F1
#
_cell.length_a   1.000
_cell.length_b   1.000
_cell.length_c   1.000
_cell.angle_alpha   90.00
_cell.angle_beta   90.00
_cell.angle_gamma   90.00
#
_symmetry.space_group_name_H-M   'P 1'
#
loop_
_entity.id
_entity.type
_entity.pdbx_description
1 polymer ?
#
loop_
_entity_poly.entity_id
_entity_poly.type
_entity_poly.pdbx_seq_one_letter_code
_entity_poly.pdbx_strand_id
1 'polypeptide(L)' 'MSDKTLTKIDYLMRLRRCQTIDTLERVIEKNKYELSDNELAVFYSAADHRLAEL' A
#
# COMPACT_ATOMS: atom_id res chain seq x y z
N MET A 1 11.08 -18.35 6.96
CA MET A 1 10.66 -16.96 7.21
C MET A 1 9.17 -17.02 7.48
N SER A 2 8.67 -16.54 8.61
CA SER A 2 7.22 -16.48 8.81
C SER A 2 6.67 -15.42 7.85
N ASP A 3 6.02 -15.85 6.76
CA ASP A 3 5.30 -14.97 5.84
C ASP A 3 4.14 -14.33 6.61
N LYS A 4 4.43 -13.18 7.22
CA LYS A 4 3.46 -12.43 7.99
C LYS A 4 2.62 -11.63 7.00
N THR A 5 1.45 -12.15 6.67
CA THR A 5 0.46 -11.45 5.87
C THR A 5 0.15 -10.10 6.53
N LEU A 6 0.43 -9.01 5.81
CA LEU A 6 0.16 -7.65 6.28
C LEU A 6 -1.33 -7.34 6.12
N THR A 7 -1.91 -6.69 7.13
CA THR A 7 -3.30 -6.24 7.06
C THR A 7 -3.43 -4.90 6.34
N LYS A 8 -4.65 -4.52 5.97
CA LYS A 8 -4.94 -3.19 5.40
C LYS A 8 -4.41 -2.05 6.28
N ILE A 9 -4.57 -2.17 7.60
CA ILE A 9 -4.13 -1.15 8.55
C ILE A 9 -2.59 -1.06 8.56
N ASP A 10 -1.88 -2.19 8.49
CA ASP A 10 -0.42 -2.19 8.43
C ASP A 10 0.10 -1.46 7.19
N TYR A 11 -0.51 -1.70 6.03
CA TYR A 11 -0.18 -0.97 4.81
C TYR A 11 -0.55 0.51 4.91
N LEU A 12 -1.74 0.85 5.39
CA LEU A 12 -2.18 2.24 5.53
C LEU A 12 -1.23 3.06 6.40
N MET A 13 -0.80 2.51 7.55
CA MET A 13 0.15 3.19 8.44
C MET A 13 1.50 3.44 7.76
N ARG A 14 1.95 2.54 6.87
CA ARG A 14 3.17 2.74 6.06
C ARG A 14 2.97 3.82 5.00
N LEU A 15 1.81 3.81 4.31
CA LEU A 15 1.46 4.73 3.22
C LEU A 15 1.18 6.16 3.71
N ARG A 16 0.77 6.35 4.98
CA ARG A 16 0.65 7.68 5.61
C ARG A 16 1.94 8.49 5.63
N ARG A 17 3.09 7.87 5.39
CA ARG A 17 4.39 8.56 5.23
C ARG A 17 4.52 9.24 3.87
N CYS A 18 3.74 8.86 2.87
CA CYS A 18 3.67 9.56 1.58
C CYS A 18 2.93 10.89 1.78
N GLN A 19 3.64 11.99 1.55
CA GLN A 19 3.13 13.35 1.75
C GLN A 19 2.51 13.95 0.48
N THR A 20 2.75 13.37 -0.69
CA THR A 20 2.21 13.82 -1.97
C THR A 20 1.63 12.65 -2.76
N ILE A 21 0.66 12.95 -3.62
CA ILE A 21 0.05 11.97 -4.54
C ILE A 21 1.13 11.35 -5.44
N ASP A 22 2.01 12.14 -6.05
CA ASP A 22 3.12 11.65 -6.88
C ASP A 22 3.99 10.60 -6.18
N THR A 23 4.28 10.81 -4.90
CA THR A 23 5.07 9.85 -4.11
C THR A 23 4.29 8.57 -3.86
N LEU A 24 2.98 8.70 -3.57
CA LEU A 24 2.10 7.57 -3.35
C LEU A 24 1.95 6.72 -4.63
N GLU A 25 1.72 7.34 -5.78
CA GLU A 25 1.62 6.65 -7.08
C GLU A 25 2.89 5.85 -7.42
N ARG A 26 4.07 6.43 -7.21
CA ARG A 26 5.36 5.71 -7.42
C ARG A 26 5.50 4.51 -6.50
N VAL A 27 5.04 4.61 -5.25
CA VAL A 27 5.05 3.48 -4.30
C VAL A 27 4.07 2.41 -4.73
N ILE A 28 2.88 2.78 -5.20
CA ILE A 28 1.87 1.85 -5.72
C ILE A 28 2.42 1.07 -6.92
N GLU A 29 3.00 1.76 -7.90
CA GLU A 29 3.55 1.10 -9.10
C GLU A 29 4.69 0.15 -8.76
N LYS A 30 5.56 0.52 -7.82
CA LYS A 30 6.63 -0.39 -7.35
C LYS A 30 6.06 -1.65 -6.70
N ASN A 31 5.10 -1.51 -5.77
CA ASN A 31 4.56 -2.64 -5.01
C ASN A 31 3.70 -3.58 -5.86
N LYS A 32 3.14 -3.11 -6.98
CA LYS A 32 2.38 -3.92 -7.92
C LYS A 32 3.14 -5.14 -8.45
N TYR A 33 4.46 -5.03 -8.61
CA TYR A 33 5.30 -6.13 -9.10
C TYR A 33 6.02 -6.89 -7.97
N GLU A 34 5.99 -6.37 -6.74
CA GLU A 34 6.67 -6.98 -5.58
C GLU A 34 5.73 -7.81 -4.70
N LEU A 35 4.41 -7.57 -4.76
CA LEU A 35 3.40 -8.25 -3.94
C LEU A 35 2.72 -9.38 -4.72
N SER A 36 2.33 -10.42 -3.99
CA SER A 36 1.41 -11.44 -4.52
C SER A 36 0.00 -10.87 -4.73
N ASP A 37 -0.81 -11.47 -5.61
CA ASP A 37 -2.17 -10.99 -5.92
C ASP A 37 -3.04 -10.80 -4.67
N ASN A 38 -2.90 -11.70 -3.69
CA ASN A 38 -3.64 -11.64 -2.43
C ASN A 38 -3.23 -10.44 -1.57
N GLU A 39 -1.94 -10.17 -1.47
CA GLU A 39 -1.41 -9.02 -0.73
C GLU A 39 -1.71 -7.72 -1.47
N LEU A 40 -1.67 -7.75 -2.80
CA LEU A 40 -1.92 -6.61 -3.66
C LEU A 40 -3.35 -6.07 -3.49
N ALA A 41 -4.35 -6.96 -3.35
CA ALA A 41 -5.73 -6.55 -3.06
C ALA A 41 -5.84 -5.80 -1.72
N VAL A 42 -5.15 -6.27 -0.68
CA VAL A 42 -5.13 -5.61 0.64
C VAL A 42 -4.39 -4.28 0.56
N PHE A 43 -3.27 -4.24 -0.15
CA PHE A 43 -2.47 -3.05 -0.38
C PHE A 43 -3.25 -1.97 -1.13
N TYR A 44 -3.94 -2.31 -2.23
CA TYR A 44 -4.75 -1.36 -2.98
C TYR A 44 -5.89 -0.78 -2.14
N SER A 45 -6.55 -1.58 -1.31
CA SER A 45 -7.57 -1.05 -0.38
C SER A 45 -7.01 -0.03 0.62
N ALA A 46 -5.73 -0.14 1.00
CA ALA A 46 -5.05 0.85 1.83
C ALA A 46 -4.61 2.08 1.02
N ALA A 47 -4.16 1.88 -0.22
CA ALA A 47 -3.78 2.93 -1.14
C ALA A 47 -4.95 3.86 -1.49
N ASP A 48 -6.13 3.30 -1.79
CA ASP A 48 -7.36 4.07 -2.05
C ASP A 48 -7.74 4.94 -0.85
N HIS A 49 -7.64 4.39 0.36
CA HIS A 49 -7.88 5.14 1.59
C HIS A 49 -6.89 6.29 1.73
N ARG A 50 -5.60 6.04 1.46
CA ARG A 50 -4.57 7.08 1.55
C ARG A 50 -4.76 8.17 0.48
N LEU A 51 -5.18 7.79 -0.73
CA LEU A 51 -5.54 8.72 -1.81
C LEU A 51 -6.69 9.64 -1.40
N ALA A 52 -7.69 9.14 -0.67
CA ALA A 52 -8.80 9.96 -0.18
C ALA A 52 -8.43 10.88 1.00
N GLU A 53 -7.36 10.58 1.74
CA GLU A 53 -6.84 11.42 2.83
C GLU A 53 -5.93 12.56 2.34
N LEU A 54 -5.36 12.45 1.13
CA LEU A 54 -4.44 13.42 0.51
C LEU A 54 -5.19 14.42 -0.37
#